data_AF-A0A0F9K887-F1
#
_entry.id   AF-A0A0F9K887-F1
#
_cell.length_a   1.000
_cell.length_b   1.000
_cell.length_c   1.000
_cell.angle_alpha   90.00
_cell.angle_beta   90.00
_cell.angle_gamma   90.00
#
_symmetry.space_group_name_H-M   'P 1'
#
loop_
_entity.id
_entity.type
_entity.pdbx_description
1 polymer ?
#
loop_
_entity_poly.entity_id
_entity_poly.type
_entity_poly.pdbx_seq_one_letter_code
_entity_poly.pdbx_strand_id
1 'polypeptide(L)'
;MGNNVPPDKTPTFYKIVWSVALRSFVDYNRSYDQLMEEKRFLEKLRYAPERLSQDEIKDHLLNFLNTWGCRITKSQFDHVSIKLKKFFIEYKGKFYLTEDITTFDFYSNEISLKTMFNKLYYIDEIGPTSISKISHILNPNLFVMWDMEIAKKLNHKHSTIGYFEFLIKMQEHAKIVLKSFNEMHPHEKDLERYLNNHFRLKQKCTLAKFLDEYNWAVYTKNWKIPPEWDVSILLPREKLF
;
A
#
# COMPACT_ATOMS: atom_id res chain seq x y z
N MET A 1 19.34 2.72 -18.92
CA MET A 1 20.27 2.07 -17.98
C MET A 1 19.46 1.05 -17.20
N GLY A 2 19.79 -0.24 -17.33
CA GLY A 2 19.02 -1.32 -16.72
C GLY A 2 19.12 -1.26 -15.18
N ASN A 3 17.98 -1.19 -14.51
CA ASN A 3 17.91 -1.24 -13.06
C ASN A 3 18.22 -2.67 -12.60
N ASN A 4 19.47 -2.93 -12.22
CA ASN A 4 19.86 -4.14 -11.50
C ASN A 4 19.36 -4.06 -10.05
N VAL A 5 18.06 -4.36 -9.86
CA VAL A 5 17.62 -4.87 -8.56
C VAL A 5 18.31 -6.22 -8.39
N PRO A 6 19.05 -6.47 -7.29
CA PRO A 6 19.65 -7.79 -7.09
C PRO A 6 18.54 -8.85 -7.19
N PRO A 7 18.74 -9.95 -7.95
CA PRO A 7 17.70 -10.95 -8.22
C PRO A 7 17.06 -11.53 -6.95
N ASP A 8 17.74 -11.42 -5.81
CA ASP A 8 17.29 -11.87 -4.49
C ASP A 8 16.16 -11.00 -3.86
N LYS A 9 15.83 -9.82 -4.38
CA LYS A 9 14.82 -8.93 -3.74
C LYS A 9 13.51 -8.76 -4.49
N THR A 10 13.32 -9.45 -5.60
CA THR A 10 12.01 -9.53 -6.28
C THR A 10 11.02 -10.35 -5.43
N PRO A 11 9.80 -9.86 -5.17
CA PRO A 11 8.80 -10.58 -4.40
C PRO A 11 8.20 -11.72 -5.24
N THR A 12 8.35 -12.95 -4.75
CA THR A 12 7.55 -14.11 -5.18
C THR A 12 6.45 -14.34 -4.14
N PHE A 13 5.44 -15.15 -4.47
CA PHE A 13 4.38 -15.55 -3.55
C PHE A 13 4.95 -16.07 -2.23
N TYR A 14 5.97 -16.93 -2.30
CA TYR A 14 6.69 -17.43 -1.14
C TYR A 14 7.21 -16.31 -0.22
N LYS A 15 7.84 -15.27 -0.81
CA LYS A 15 8.38 -14.16 -0.02
C LYS A 15 7.29 -13.30 0.60
N ILE A 16 6.14 -13.19 -0.07
CA ILE A 16 4.94 -12.58 0.50
C ILE A 16 4.43 -13.39 1.70
N VAL A 17 4.36 -14.71 1.61
CA VAL A 17 3.92 -15.56 2.72
C VAL A 17 4.79 -15.31 3.96
N TRP A 18 6.11 -15.23 3.78
CA TRP A 18 7.01 -14.90 4.88
C TRP A 18 6.85 -13.49 5.43
N SER A 19 6.67 -12.47 4.58
CA SER A 19 6.44 -11.12 5.09
C SER A 19 5.14 -11.04 5.89
N VAL A 20 4.09 -11.76 5.48
CA VAL A 20 2.83 -11.86 6.20
C VAL A 20 2.95 -12.66 7.50
N ALA A 21 3.70 -13.76 7.50
CA ALA A 21 3.96 -14.52 8.73
C ALA A 21 4.76 -13.68 9.74
N LEU A 22 5.84 -13.03 9.30
CA LEU A 22 6.66 -12.16 10.15
C LEU A 22 5.87 -10.95 10.66
N ARG A 23 4.94 -10.41 9.85
CA ARG A 23 3.97 -9.38 10.28
C ARG A 23 3.21 -9.83 11.53
N SER A 24 2.77 -11.08 11.61
CA SER A 24 1.97 -11.55 12.76
C SER A 24 2.71 -11.46 14.11
N PHE A 25 4.05 -11.36 14.08
CA PHE A 25 4.89 -11.18 15.26
C PHE A 25 5.20 -9.72 15.61
N VAL A 26 4.77 -8.75 14.78
CA VAL A 26 5.01 -7.32 15.02
C VAL A 26 3.71 -6.53 15.03
N ASP A 27 3.50 -5.71 16.06
CA ASP A 27 2.30 -4.88 16.24
C ASP A 27 2.30 -3.60 15.38
N TYR A 28 3.00 -3.63 14.24
CA TYR A 28 3.22 -2.46 13.39
C TYR A 28 1.94 -1.97 12.70
N ASN A 29 1.05 -2.89 12.32
CA ASN A 29 -0.14 -2.55 11.52
C ASN A 29 -1.38 -2.16 12.35
N ARG A 30 -1.27 -2.05 13.68
CA ARG A 30 -2.43 -1.75 14.54
C ARG A 30 -3.21 -0.52 14.09
N SER A 31 -2.52 0.58 13.77
CA SER A 31 -3.17 1.83 13.33
C SER A 31 -3.76 1.72 11.92
N TYR A 32 -3.21 0.86 11.06
CA TYR A 32 -3.80 0.53 9.76
C TYR A 32 -5.09 -0.26 9.94
N ASP A 33 -5.05 -1.32 10.74
CA ASP A 33 -6.22 -2.16 11.00
C ASP A 33 -7.35 -1.32 11.60
N GLN A 34 -7.04 -0.48 12.61
CA GLN A 34 -7.98 0.48 13.20
C GLN A 34 -8.60 1.42 12.15
N LEU A 35 -7.78 2.07 11.33
CA LEU A 35 -8.31 2.98 10.30
C LEU A 35 -9.19 2.25 9.28
N MET A 36 -8.81 1.03 8.89
CA MET A 36 -9.56 0.23 7.93
C MET A 36 -10.88 -0.31 8.50
N GLU A 37 -11.00 -0.40 9.83
CA GLU A 37 -12.24 -0.74 10.54
C GLU A 37 -13.24 0.44 10.60
N GLU A 38 -12.78 1.68 10.42
CA GLU A 38 -13.60 2.90 10.41
C GLU A 38 -14.42 3.04 9.12
N LYS A 39 -15.32 2.09 8.86
CA LYS A 39 -16.10 1.97 7.61
C LYS A 39 -16.85 3.25 7.26
N ARG A 40 -17.47 3.90 8.25
CA ARG A 40 -18.24 5.14 8.05
C ARG A 40 -17.33 6.30 7.61
N PHE A 41 -16.16 6.42 8.22
CA PHE A 41 -15.17 7.43 7.82
C PHE A 41 -14.69 7.18 6.39
N LEU A 42 -14.29 5.94 6.08
CA LEU A 42 -13.80 5.58 4.75
C LEU A 42 -14.86 5.73 3.66
N GLU A 43 -16.11 5.40 3.95
CA GLU A 43 -17.23 5.59 3.02
C GLU A 43 -17.43 7.08 2.70
N LYS A 44 -17.45 7.94 3.72
CA LYS A 44 -17.48 9.40 3.51
C LYS A 44 -16.28 9.87 2.71
N LEU A 45 -15.07 9.45 3.08
CA LEU A 45 -13.83 9.85 2.42
C LEU A 45 -13.83 9.50 0.93
N ARG A 46 -14.29 8.30 0.56
CA ARG A 46 -14.24 7.80 -0.82
C ARG A 46 -15.44 8.26 -1.67
N TYR A 47 -16.63 8.35 -1.09
CA TYR A 47 -17.89 8.52 -1.85
C TYR A 47 -18.69 9.78 -1.52
N ALA A 48 -18.50 10.37 -0.35
CA ALA A 48 -19.24 11.56 0.08
C ALA A 48 -18.36 12.55 0.87
N PRO A 49 -17.21 13.01 0.33
CA PRO A 49 -16.24 13.82 1.06
C PRO A 49 -16.80 15.17 1.51
N GLU A 50 -17.88 15.65 0.90
CA GLU A 50 -18.64 16.81 1.37
C GLU A 50 -19.17 16.63 2.81
N ARG A 51 -19.47 15.38 3.22
CA ARG A 51 -19.99 15.00 4.54
C ARG A 51 -18.90 14.75 5.58
N LEU A 52 -17.62 14.77 5.20
CA LEU A 52 -16.51 14.65 6.16
C LEU A 52 -16.40 15.92 7.00
N SER A 53 -16.35 15.77 8.32
CA SER A 53 -15.92 16.87 9.19
C SER A 53 -14.40 17.05 9.14
N GLN A 54 -13.92 18.22 9.56
CA GLN A 54 -12.48 18.45 9.71
C GLN A 54 -11.91 17.59 10.84
N ASP A 55 -12.66 17.41 11.91
CA ASP A 55 -12.27 16.57 13.05
C ASP A 55 -12.10 15.11 12.64
N GLU A 56 -12.99 14.56 11.81
CA GLU A 56 -12.80 13.21 11.24
C GLU A 56 -11.48 13.07 10.44
N ILE A 57 -11.10 14.10 9.67
CA ILE A 57 -9.83 14.08 8.93
C ILE A 57 -8.64 14.14 9.90
N LYS A 58 -8.71 14.97 10.95
CA LYS A 58 -7.65 15.07 11.96
C LYS A 58 -7.51 13.77 12.76
N ASP A 59 -8.62 13.28 13.29
CA ASP A 59 -8.69 12.18 14.24
C ASP A 59 -8.36 10.84 13.61
N HIS A 60 -8.79 10.62 12.37
CA HIS A 60 -8.53 9.36 11.66
C HIS A 60 -7.33 9.47 10.72
N LEU A 61 -7.35 10.38 9.75
CA LEU A 61 -6.34 10.41 8.68
C LEU A 61 -5.01 11.01 9.14
N LEU A 62 -4.99 12.20 9.74
CA LEU A 62 -3.72 12.84 10.12
C LEU A 62 -3.01 12.08 11.24
N ASN A 63 -3.76 11.59 12.23
CA ASN A 63 -3.20 10.72 13.27
C ASN A 63 -2.63 9.41 12.70
N PHE A 64 -3.33 8.79 11.74
CA PHE A 64 -2.79 7.63 11.03
C PHE A 64 -1.47 7.98 10.32
N LEU A 65 -1.44 9.05 9.53
CA LEU A 65 -0.23 9.48 8.81
C LEU A 65 0.94 9.71 9.78
N ASN A 66 0.70 10.34 10.93
CA ASN A 66 1.72 10.58 11.94
C ASN A 66 2.21 9.31 12.63
N THR A 67 1.31 8.37 12.93
CA THR A 67 1.69 7.05 13.44
C THR A 67 2.59 6.31 12.46
N TRP A 68 2.38 6.56 11.16
CA TRP A 68 3.20 6.03 10.08
C TRP A 68 4.37 6.95 9.70
N GLY A 69 4.76 7.89 10.56
CA GLY A 69 6.01 8.65 10.41
C GLY A 69 5.97 9.83 9.43
N CYS A 70 4.80 10.32 9.04
CA CYS A 70 4.68 11.50 8.16
C CYS A 70 4.97 12.84 8.86
N ARG A 71 4.94 12.89 10.20
CA ARG A 71 5.37 14.04 11.04
C ARG A 71 4.70 15.38 10.69
N ILE A 72 3.40 15.36 10.42
CA ILE A 72 2.56 16.55 10.32
C ILE A 72 2.45 17.17 11.72
N THR A 73 2.79 18.44 11.86
CA THR A 73 2.80 19.17 13.13
C THR A 73 1.38 19.40 13.60
N LYS A 74 1.08 19.18 14.89
CA LYS A 74 -0.26 19.39 15.44
C LYS A 74 -0.81 20.81 15.22
N SER A 75 0.06 21.83 15.22
CA SER A 75 -0.33 23.21 14.91
C SER A 75 -0.80 23.42 13.47
N GLN A 76 -0.46 22.51 12.56
CA GLN A 76 -0.88 22.55 11.15
C GLN A 76 -2.13 21.70 10.89
N PHE A 77 -2.63 20.93 11.86
CA PHE A 77 -3.73 19.99 11.65
C PHE A 77 -4.99 20.64 11.08
N ASP A 78 -5.41 21.79 11.61
CA ASP A 78 -6.61 22.48 11.11
C ASP A 78 -6.42 22.92 9.65
N HIS A 79 -5.30 23.58 9.35
CA HIS A 79 -4.98 24.05 8.00
C HIS A 79 -4.86 22.90 6.98
N VAL A 80 -4.14 21.85 7.34
CA VAL A 80 -3.96 20.66 6.48
C VAL A 80 -5.29 19.94 6.29
N SER A 81 -6.10 19.78 7.34
CA SER A 81 -7.41 19.11 7.24
C SER A 81 -8.38 19.86 6.32
N ILE A 82 -8.40 21.20 6.36
CA ILE A 82 -9.20 22.03 5.46
C ILE A 82 -8.77 21.82 4.01
N LYS A 83 -7.46 21.86 3.74
CA LYS A 83 -6.92 21.66 2.38
C LYS A 83 -7.19 20.26 1.87
N LEU A 84 -7.01 19.22 2.70
CA LEU A 84 -7.32 17.84 2.35
C LEU A 84 -8.82 17.64 2.07
N LYS A 85 -9.71 18.22 2.89
CA LYS A 85 -11.16 18.14 2.63
C LYS A 85 -11.50 18.73 1.26
N LYS A 86 -10.96 19.91 0.94
CA LYS A 86 -11.16 20.55 -0.38
C LYS A 86 -10.65 19.66 -1.51
N PHE A 87 -9.46 19.09 -1.36
CA PHE A 87 -8.91 18.14 -2.32
C PHE A 87 -9.83 16.92 -2.51
N PHE A 88 -10.33 16.31 -1.44
CA PHE A 88 -11.20 15.14 -1.55
C PHE A 88 -12.51 15.45 -2.27
N ILE A 89 -13.09 16.63 -2.03
CA ILE A 89 -14.28 17.10 -2.74
C ILE A 89 -13.98 17.32 -4.23
N GLU A 90 -12.87 17.98 -4.56
CA GLU A 90 -12.46 18.27 -5.94
C GLU A 90 -12.18 16.98 -6.76
N TYR A 91 -11.60 15.97 -6.12
CA TYR A 91 -11.19 14.71 -6.75
C TYR A 91 -12.20 13.57 -6.57
N LYS A 92 -13.40 13.86 -6.06
CA LYS A 92 -14.48 12.88 -5.91
C LYS A 92 -14.72 12.15 -7.24
N GLY A 93 -14.76 10.81 -7.19
CA GLY A 93 -14.93 9.95 -8.36
C GLY A 93 -13.67 9.73 -9.22
N LYS A 94 -12.53 10.38 -8.89
CA LYS A 94 -11.25 10.23 -9.60
C LYS A 94 -10.22 9.40 -8.82
N PHE A 95 -10.66 8.69 -7.78
CA PHE A 95 -9.80 7.87 -6.92
C PHE A 95 -9.62 6.43 -7.41
N TYR A 96 -10.08 6.12 -8.63
CA TYR A 96 -9.91 4.80 -9.25
C TYR A 96 -10.42 3.65 -8.39
N LEU A 97 -11.53 3.81 -7.67
CA LEU A 97 -11.94 2.93 -6.57
C LEU A 97 -12.22 1.47 -6.96
N THR A 98 -12.41 1.19 -8.25
CA THR A 98 -12.66 -0.15 -8.81
C THR A 98 -11.42 -0.78 -9.44
N GLU A 99 -10.33 -0.04 -9.53
CA GLU A 99 -9.11 -0.47 -10.21
C GLU A 99 -8.22 -1.31 -9.28
N ASP A 100 -7.51 -2.25 -9.88
CA ASP A 100 -6.56 -3.15 -9.23
C ASP A 100 -5.16 -2.96 -9.80
N ILE A 101 -4.14 -3.10 -8.93
CA ILE A 101 -2.74 -2.90 -9.31
C ILE A 101 -2.28 -3.80 -10.47
N THR A 102 -2.89 -4.96 -10.66
CA THR A 102 -2.45 -5.96 -11.65
C THR A 102 -2.90 -5.61 -13.07
N THR A 103 -4.05 -4.93 -13.20
CA THR A 103 -4.70 -4.62 -14.47
C THR A 103 -4.67 -3.13 -14.83
N PHE A 104 -4.45 -2.25 -13.86
CA PHE A 104 -4.50 -0.81 -14.08
C PHE A 104 -3.47 -0.32 -15.11
N ASP A 105 -3.91 0.46 -16.10
CA ASP A 105 -3.00 1.06 -17.09
C ASP A 105 -2.40 2.37 -16.56
N PHE A 106 -1.21 2.29 -15.97
CA PHE A 106 -0.48 3.44 -15.45
C PHE A 106 -0.07 4.44 -16.53
N TYR A 107 0.23 3.99 -17.75
CA TYR A 107 0.71 4.87 -18.82
C TYR A 107 -0.42 5.72 -19.37
N SER A 108 -1.57 5.11 -19.65
CA SER A 108 -2.77 5.85 -20.09
C SER A 108 -3.28 6.84 -19.03
N ASN A 109 -3.00 6.58 -17.75
CA ASN A 109 -3.43 7.43 -16.63
C ASN A 109 -2.33 8.33 -16.04
N GLU A 110 -1.16 8.39 -16.67
CA GLU A 110 0.03 9.06 -16.12
C GLU A 110 -0.25 10.53 -15.77
N ILE A 111 -0.82 11.28 -16.71
CA ILE A 111 -1.08 12.72 -16.55
C ILE A 111 -2.06 12.96 -15.40
N SER A 112 -3.14 12.17 -15.33
CA SER A 112 -4.15 12.27 -14.27
C SER A 112 -3.57 11.96 -12.89
N LEU A 113 -2.83 10.85 -12.76
CA LEU A 113 -2.19 10.46 -11.50
C LEU A 113 -1.16 11.47 -11.03
N LYS A 114 -0.25 11.90 -11.92
CA LYS A 114 0.75 12.92 -11.57
C LYS A 114 0.10 14.24 -11.17
N THR A 115 -1.00 14.62 -11.82
CA THR A 115 -1.77 15.82 -11.44
C THR A 115 -2.36 15.68 -10.04
N MET A 116 -2.99 14.54 -9.74
CA MET A 116 -3.54 14.25 -8.42
C MET A 116 -2.45 14.28 -7.33
N PHE A 117 -1.33 13.59 -7.56
CA PHE A 117 -0.20 13.57 -6.62
C PHE A 117 0.40 14.95 -6.40
N ASN A 118 0.58 15.74 -7.47
CA ASN A 118 1.08 17.10 -7.36
C ASN A 118 0.12 18.00 -6.57
N LYS A 119 -1.20 17.86 -6.74
CA LYS A 119 -2.17 18.61 -5.94
C LYS A 119 -2.09 18.29 -4.44
N LEU A 120 -1.91 17.01 -4.09
CA LEU A 120 -1.64 16.64 -2.69
C LEU A 120 -0.32 17.21 -2.20
N TYR A 121 0.74 17.17 -3.02
CA TYR A 121 2.07 17.66 -2.67
C TYR A 121 2.12 19.16 -2.36
N TYR A 122 1.21 19.96 -2.94
CA TYR A 122 1.09 21.39 -2.64
C TYR A 122 0.33 21.70 -1.34
N ILE A 123 -0.15 20.68 -0.63
CA ILE A 123 -0.68 20.84 0.73
C ILE A 123 0.51 20.82 1.69
N ASP A 124 0.60 21.83 2.57
CA ASP A 124 1.70 21.96 3.51
C ASP A 124 1.86 20.67 4.35
N GLU A 125 3.10 20.27 4.59
CA GLU A 125 3.47 19.04 5.31
C GLU A 125 3.04 17.70 4.66
N ILE A 126 2.44 17.73 3.47
CA ILE A 126 2.12 16.51 2.70
C ILE A 126 3.27 16.17 1.75
N GLY A 127 4.18 15.32 2.23
CA GLY A 127 5.27 14.77 1.43
C GLY A 127 4.90 13.52 0.62
N PRO A 128 5.81 13.00 -0.22
CA PRO A 128 5.59 11.82 -1.07
C PRO A 128 5.18 10.56 -0.30
N THR A 129 5.68 10.40 0.93
CA THR A 129 5.27 9.31 1.81
C THR A 129 3.82 9.46 2.27
N SER A 130 3.38 10.67 2.66
CA SER A 130 1.98 10.95 2.99
C SER A 130 1.06 10.70 1.79
N ILE A 131 1.49 11.11 0.59
CA ILE A 131 0.74 10.90 -0.65
C ILE A 131 0.51 9.42 -0.93
N SER A 132 1.52 8.56 -0.74
CA SER A 132 1.35 7.11 -0.94
C SER A 132 0.31 6.51 0.00
N LYS A 133 0.30 6.95 1.25
CA LYS A 133 -0.60 6.48 2.32
C LYS A 133 -2.02 6.97 2.12
N ILE A 134 -2.19 8.26 1.81
CA ILE A 134 -3.50 8.83 1.43
C ILE A 134 -4.06 8.08 0.22
N SER A 135 -3.25 7.90 -0.84
CA SER A 135 -3.66 7.18 -2.04
C SER A 135 -4.09 5.74 -1.72
N HIS A 136 -3.32 5.00 -0.91
CA HIS A 136 -3.67 3.65 -0.49
C HIS A 136 -4.97 3.60 0.33
N ILE A 137 -5.21 4.55 1.24
CA ILE A 137 -6.47 4.62 1.97
C ILE A 137 -7.65 4.87 1.01
N LEU A 138 -7.44 5.66 -0.04
CA LEU A 138 -8.48 5.93 -1.03
C LEU A 138 -8.77 4.69 -1.89
N ASN A 139 -7.75 4.04 -2.45
CA ASN A 139 -7.89 2.73 -3.10
C ASN A 139 -6.77 1.76 -2.65
N PRO A 140 -7.09 0.82 -1.73
CA PRO A 140 -6.12 -0.14 -1.23
C PRO A 140 -5.79 -1.26 -2.22
N ASN A 141 -6.55 -1.45 -3.31
CA ASN A 141 -6.24 -2.46 -4.33
C ASN A 141 -5.19 -1.97 -5.34
N LEU A 142 -5.09 -0.65 -5.54
CA LEU A 142 -4.23 -0.06 -6.57
C LEU A 142 -2.91 0.49 -6.03
N PHE A 143 -2.96 1.29 -4.96
CA PHE A 143 -1.81 2.06 -4.54
C PHE A 143 -1.01 1.32 -3.47
N VAL A 144 0.29 1.13 -3.67
CA VAL A 144 1.18 0.54 -2.65
C VAL A 144 1.78 1.67 -1.83
N MET A 145 1.76 1.55 -0.50
CA MET A 145 2.40 2.52 0.38
C MET A 145 3.94 2.41 0.27
N TRP A 146 4.64 3.51 0.56
CA TRP A 146 6.10 3.49 0.68
C TRP A 146 6.61 4.45 1.76
N ASP A 147 7.89 4.31 2.08
CA ASP A 147 8.64 5.25 2.90
C ASP A 147 9.95 5.65 2.20
N MET A 148 10.72 6.52 2.84
CA MET A 148 11.98 7.01 2.31
C MET A 148 13.02 5.89 2.12
N GLU A 149 13.04 4.88 2.99
CA GLU A 149 14.00 3.76 2.89
C GLU A 149 13.63 2.81 1.75
N ILE A 150 12.34 2.54 1.54
CA ILE A 150 11.84 1.80 0.39
C ILE A 150 12.20 2.53 -0.91
N ALA A 151 11.88 3.82 -1.01
CA ALA A 151 12.19 4.63 -2.19
C ALA A 151 13.68 4.61 -2.51
N LYS A 152 14.53 4.86 -1.50
CA LYS A 152 15.99 4.88 -1.63
C LYS A 152 16.55 3.54 -2.09
N LYS A 153 16.14 2.43 -1.46
CA LYS A 153 16.69 1.09 -1.78
C LYS A 153 16.20 0.55 -3.13
N LEU A 154 15.04 1.00 -3.60
CA LEU A 154 14.55 0.72 -4.96
C LEU A 154 15.04 1.74 -6.00
N ASN A 155 15.93 2.67 -5.62
CA ASN A 155 16.52 3.69 -6.49
C ASN A 155 15.48 4.62 -7.15
N HIS A 156 14.42 4.95 -6.41
CA HIS A 156 13.43 5.95 -6.82
C HIS A 156 13.67 7.27 -6.09
N LYS A 157 13.45 8.38 -6.79
CA LYS A 157 13.46 9.71 -6.16
C LYS A 157 12.32 9.81 -5.17
N HIS A 158 12.56 10.37 -3.99
CA HIS A 158 11.49 10.64 -3.02
C HIS A 158 10.69 11.88 -3.46
N SER A 159 9.83 11.69 -4.47
CA SER A 159 9.01 12.73 -5.12
C SER A 159 7.71 12.13 -5.67
N THR A 160 6.79 12.96 -6.17
CA THR A 160 5.56 12.49 -6.82
C THR A 160 5.84 11.69 -8.10
N ILE A 161 6.86 12.10 -8.87
CA ILE A 161 7.32 11.39 -10.07
C ILE A 161 7.90 10.03 -9.68
N GLY A 162 8.78 9.99 -8.67
CA GLY A 162 9.36 8.73 -8.23
C GLY A 162 8.34 7.78 -7.60
N TYR A 163 7.29 8.30 -6.96
CA TYR A 163 6.18 7.48 -6.48
C TYR A 163 5.39 6.85 -7.64
N PHE A 164 5.14 7.60 -8.73
CA PHE A 164 4.51 7.04 -9.93
C PHE A 164 5.36 5.93 -10.57
N GLU A 165 6.68 6.14 -10.70
CA GLU A 165 7.61 5.12 -11.19
C GLU A 165 7.63 3.87 -10.28
N PHE A 166 7.57 4.08 -8.97
CA PHE A 166 7.45 3.01 -7.99
C PHE A 166 6.16 2.20 -8.18
N LEU A 167 5.02 2.83 -8.47
CA LEU A 167 3.76 2.12 -8.70
C LEU A 167 3.81 1.22 -9.95
N ILE A 168 4.45 1.68 -11.03
CA ILE A 168 4.72 0.83 -12.21
C ILE A 168 5.55 -0.39 -11.78
N LYS A 169 6.61 -0.18 -10.98
CA LYS A 169 7.43 -1.27 -10.46
C LYS A 169 6.63 -2.24 -9.58
N MET A 170 5.70 -1.72 -8.78
CA MET A 170 4.84 -2.54 -7.93
C MET A 170 3.83 -3.36 -8.74
N GLN A 171 3.36 -2.86 -9.89
CA GLN A 171 2.56 -3.68 -10.80
C GLN A 171 3.36 -4.84 -11.39
N GLU A 172 4.62 -4.63 -11.77
CA GLU A 172 5.49 -5.73 -12.21
C GLU A 172 5.64 -6.78 -11.09
N HIS A 173 5.88 -6.34 -9.87
CA HIS A 173 5.98 -7.21 -8.70
C HIS A 173 4.67 -7.96 -8.42
N ALA A 174 3.52 -7.29 -8.52
CA ALA A 174 2.21 -7.90 -8.38
C ALA A 174 2.00 -9.05 -9.37
N LYS A 175 2.37 -8.83 -10.64
CA LYS A 175 2.29 -9.85 -11.71
C LYS A 175 3.21 -11.04 -11.44
N ILE A 176 4.41 -10.81 -10.92
CA ILE A 176 5.35 -11.88 -10.53
C ILE A 176 4.79 -12.71 -9.37
N VAL A 177 4.28 -12.04 -8.34
CA VAL A 177 3.65 -12.70 -7.18
C VAL A 177 2.49 -13.58 -7.65
N LEU A 178 1.56 -13.06 -8.45
CA LEU A 178 0.44 -13.83 -8.99
C LEU A 178 0.89 -15.01 -9.85
N LYS A 179 1.89 -14.82 -10.71
CA LYS A 179 2.44 -15.90 -11.52
C LYS A 179 2.96 -17.04 -10.63
N SER A 180 3.81 -16.72 -9.66
CA SER A 180 4.36 -17.73 -8.73
C SER A 180 3.30 -18.38 -7.83
N PHE A 181 2.23 -17.65 -7.49
CA PHE A 181 1.09 -18.21 -6.78
C PHE A 181 0.34 -19.25 -7.62
N ASN A 182 0.01 -18.91 -8.87
CA ASN A 182 -0.70 -19.80 -9.79
C ASN A 182 0.11 -21.06 -10.12
N GLU A 183 1.44 -20.96 -10.16
CA GLU A 183 2.34 -22.11 -10.33
C GLU A 183 2.30 -23.05 -9.13
N MET A 184 2.19 -22.50 -7.90
CA MET A 184 2.18 -23.29 -6.65
C MET A 184 0.78 -23.79 -6.27
N HIS A 185 -0.26 -23.05 -6.64
CA HIS A 185 -1.66 -23.31 -6.29
C HIS A 185 -2.55 -23.24 -7.53
N PRO A 186 -2.40 -24.15 -8.52
CA PRO A 186 -3.08 -24.06 -9.82
C PRO A 186 -4.62 -24.14 -9.74
N HIS A 187 -5.17 -24.60 -8.60
CA HIS A 187 -6.61 -24.70 -8.37
C HIS A 187 -7.18 -23.55 -7.54
N GLU A 188 -6.33 -22.71 -6.94
CA GLU A 188 -6.77 -21.50 -6.23
C GLU A 188 -6.66 -20.30 -7.16
N LYS A 189 -7.71 -19.48 -7.19
CA LYS A 189 -7.82 -18.34 -8.12
C LYS A 189 -7.66 -16.99 -7.44
N ASP A 190 -7.71 -16.98 -6.11
CA ASP A 190 -7.78 -15.76 -5.31
C ASP A 190 -6.68 -15.79 -4.24
N LEU A 191 -5.52 -15.25 -4.60
CA LEU A 191 -4.36 -15.12 -3.71
C LEU A 191 -4.71 -14.38 -2.43
N GLU A 192 -5.47 -13.28 -2.55
CA GLU A 192 -5.79 -12.44 -1.40
C GLU A 192 -6.66 -13.21 -0.42
N ARG A 193 -7.74 -13.84 -0.89
CA ARG A 193 -8.59 -14.69 -0.05
C ARG A 193 -7.79 -15.82 0.58
N TYR A 194 -6.92 -16.48 -0.20
CA TYR A 194 -6.07 -17.56 0.30
C TYR A 194 -5.23 -17.10 1.50
N LEU A 195 -4.44 -16.03 1.35
CA LEU A 195 -3.58 -15.51 2.41
C LEU A 195 -4.36 -14.98 3.61
N ASN A 196 -5.43 -14.22 3.37
CA ASN A 196 -6.25 -13.67 4.45
C ASN A 196 -6.87 -14.76 5.33
N ASN A 197 -7.40 -15.82 4.70
CA ASN A 197 -7.99 -16.94 5.43
C ASN A 197 -6.93 -17.77 6.14
N HIS A 198 -5.83 -18.07 5.45
CA HIS A 198 -4.75 -18.89 6.00
C HIS A 198 -4.14 -18.27 7.26
N PHE A 199 -3.81 -16.98 7.22
CA PHE A 199 -3.24 -16.26 8.35
C PHE A 199 -4.27 -15.66 9.31
N ARG A 200 -5.57 -15.85 9.05
CA ARG A 200 -6.68 -15.30 9.85
C ARG A 200 -6.50 -13.81 10.15
N LEU A 201 -6.13 -13.05 9.11
CA LEU A 201 -5.85 -11.62 9.27
C LEU A 201 -7.10 -10.89 9.73
N LYS A 202 -6.96 -10.06 10.77
CA LYS A 202 -8.08 -9.28 11.35
C LYS A 202 -8.75 -8.42 10.30
N GLN A 203 -7.93 -7.74 9.49
CA GLN A 203 -8.38 -6.99 8.33
C GLN A 203 -7.90 -7.61 7.04
N LYS A 204 -8.83 -7.67 6.08
CA LYS A 204 -8.55 -8.20 4.75
C LYS A 204 -7.53 -7.32 4.05
N CYS A 205 -6.41 -7.92 3.68
CA CYS A 205 -5.34 -7.28 2.94
C CYS A 205 -5.45 -7.59 1.45
N THR A 206 -5.20 -6.55 0.66
CA THR A 206 -5.07 -6.61 -0.79
C THR A 206 -3.65 -6.99 -1.19
N LEU A 207 -3.42 -7.35 -2.44
CA LEU A 207 -2.10 -7.61 -3.00
C LEU A 207 -1.20 -6.38 -2.89
N ALA A 208 -1.73 -5.18 -3.11
CA ALA A 208 -0.99 -3.94 -2.90
C ALA A 208 -0.57 -3.77 -1.43
N LYS A 209 -1.40 -4.17 -0.46
CA LYS A 209 -0.98 -4.17 0.96
C LYS A 209 0.08 -5.24 1.23
N PHE A 210 -0.04 -6.43 0.67
CA PHE A 210 0.97 -7.48 0.81
C PHE A 210 2.34 -7.07 0.25
N LEU A 211 2.36 -6.36 -0.87
CA LEU A 211 3.58 -5.77 -1.43
C LEU A 211 4.18 -4.70 -0.51
N ASP A 212 3.36 -3.85 0.11
CA ASP A 212 3.81 -2.89 1.13
C ASP A 212 4.49 -3.60 2.31
N GLU A 213 3.87 -4.65 2.87
CA GLU A 213 4.45 -5.42 3.98
C GLU A 213 5.81 -6.03 3.61
N TYR A 214 5.91 -6.60 2.41
CA TYR A 214 7.15 -7.16 1.91
C TYR A 214 8.23 -6.07 1.76
N ASN A 215 7.87 -4.94 1.14
CA ASN A 215 8.81 -3.84 0.96
C ASN A 215 9.29 -3.30 2.30
N TRP A 216 8.40 -3.14 3.27
CA TRP A 216 8.76 -2.68 4.60
C TRP A 216 9.69 -3.68 5.32
N ALA A 217 9.38 -4.97 5.28
CA ALA A 217 10.23 -6.01 5.85
C ALA A 217 11.65 -6.00 5.24
N VAL A 218 11.73 -6.01 3.90
CA VAL A 218 13.01 -6.16 3.18
C VAL A 218 13.81 -4.86 3.12
N TYR A 219 13.15 -3.74 2.88
CA TYR A 219 13.83 -2.46 2.66
C TYR A 219 13.90 -1.61 3.92
N THR A 220 12.82 -1.48 4.69
CA THR A 220 12.83 -0.66 5.90
C THR A 220 13.47 -1.39 7.08
N LYS A 221 13.09 -2.66 7.31
CA LYS A 221 13.61 -3.46 8.42
C LYS A 221 14.84 -4.28 8.09
N ASN A 222 15.18 -4.39 6.81
CA ASN A 222 16.33 -5.18 6.34
C ASN A 222 16.28 -6.64 6.83
N TRP A 223 15.06 -7.19 6.94
CA TRP A 223 14.87 -8.59 7.30
C TRP A 223 15.38 -9.49 6.18
N LYS A 224 16.00 -10.60 6.58
CA LYS A 224 16.35 -11.68 5.67
C LYS A 224 15.13 -12.59 5.55
N ILE A 225 14.50 -12.58 4.39
CA ILE A 225 13.41 -13.51 4.09
C ILE A 225 14.03 -14.91 3.95
N PRO A 226 13.53 -15.94 4.66
CA PRO A 226 14.04 -17.31 4.53
C PRO A 226 13.97 -17.83 3.07
N PRO A 227 14.64 -18.93 2.71
CA PRO A 227 14.64 -19.49 1.34
C PRO A 227 13.44 -20.40 1.00
N GLU A 228 13.05 -20.45 -0.28
CA GLU A 228 11.77 -20.97 -0.79
C GLU A 228 11.26 -22.33 -0.24
N TRP A 229 12.17 -23.24 0.09
CA TRP A 229 11.82 -24.58 0.59
C TRP A 229 11.29 -24.60 2.03
N ASP A 230 11.39 -23.49 2.78
CA ASP A 230 11.00 -23.42 4.19
C ASP A 230 9.52 -23.04 4.41
N VAL A 231 8.77 -22.64 3.37
CA VAL A 231 7.35 -22.21 3.57
C VAL A 231 6.42 -23.34 3.93
N SER A 232 6.83 -24.59 3.71
CA SER A 232 6.01 -25.76 4.07
C SER A 232 5.76 -25.87 5.59
N ILE A 233 6.47 -25.10 6.42
CA ILE A 233 6.19 -24.96 7.85
C ILE A 233 5.06 -23.95 8.12
N LEU A 234 4.88 -22.98 7.21
CA LEU A 234 3.92 -21.89 7.35
C LEU A 234 2.60 -22.16 6.64
N LEU A 235 2.65 -22.82 5.49
CA LEU A 235 1.48 -23.25 4.73
C LEU A 235 1.16 -24.72 5.03
N PRO A 236 -0.10 -25.14 5.02
CA PRO A 236 -0.43 -26.53 5.22
C PRO A 236 0.17 -27.31 4.04
N ARG A 237 0.74 -28.50 4.29
CA ARG A 237 1.10 -29.43 3.22
C ARG A 237 -0.18 -30.01 2.62
N GLU A 238 -0.94 -29.19 1.90
CA GLU A 238 -1.95 -29.69 1.00
C GLU A 238 -1.21 -30.33 -0.17
N LYS A 239 -0.99 -31.64 -0.03
CA LYS A 239 -0.65 -32.61 -1.08
C LYS A 239 -0.01 -31.98 -2.33
N LEU A 240 1.30 -31.74 -2.24
CA LEU A 240 2.19 -31.75 -3.41
C LEU A 240 2.14 -33.15 -4.04
N PHE A 241 1.09 -33.43 -4.83
CA PHE A 241 0.94 -34.63 -5.65
C PHE A 241 0.29 -34.25 -6.96
#